data_AF-A0A3A5XR65-F1
#
_entry.id   AF-A0A3A5XR65-F1
#
_cell.length_a   1.000
_cell.length_b   1.000
_cell.length_c   1.000
_cell.angle_alpha   90.00
_cell.angle_beta   90.00
_cell.angle_gamma   90.00
#
_symmetry.space_group_name_H-M   'P 1'
#
loop_
_entity.id
_entity.type
_entity.pdbx_description
1 polymer ?
#
loop_
_entity_poly.entity_id
_entity_poly.type
_entity_poly.pdbx_seq_one_letter_code
_entity_poly.pdbx_strand_id
1 'polypeptide(L)'
;MKNMLFMMVLFCVSSLAGQARNVNANSFDDSLRSEADKLLTEWMDAFLAYQYTCSDSALDGGVLCPACARMHGRIGDAVLPLMYLAEKTGNQKYLLGAKRLMAWMENVHRPDGSWMNDVHVSDWNGTTVFAAIALYEALHYHGHLLDDSTHHHWKQRLVEAGEFMMNNPFIYSRRREGMRNMNVNYSASATYALYAIGEMCNRPEFKKEAGEIARGLKEYFTANDCFLYGEGPNIASETLNGCRPVDLLYNVEESLPNMAYYAVMANDMELFSLVERSMETHLEFMLPDGAWDNSWGTRSFKWTYWGGRTSDGFMGGYYLMAAARHPECLEAIRRNIRLLSKATHGGLLYGGMHYFASGVSPCIHHTFGHAKALASFLELPPVKMTSLEKLPRDSVYGVKHFKDIRTWLLSQGDWRATFTGYDAEYKVKGTHPMGGALSLLWHAQAGPIFAATMNQYKLIEAPNMQDNVRKYLMGGTPRVELTQDGVAYSNLDDLNTDITCFIENGFCRFNVNSHLVDINQQSPKQGEVLVEVNYAFSEQGVSISVERCNDSAYLVLPVIASPKEEVRISTREASIKKNKGILYITCEAGYIDVAPTDSDGRIFNPVPGFSFVPLRIIPESIGKKIQINIYFC
;
A
#
# COMPACT_ATOMS: atom_id res chain seq x y z
N MET A 1 -55.92 67.34 6.79
CA MET A 1 -55.35 66.08 6.24
C MET A 1 -55.08 65.16 7.42
N LYS A 2 -56.03 64.32 7.84
CA LYS A 2 -56.43 62.99 7.31
C LYS A 2 -55.33 61.92 7.39
N ASN A 3 -55.66 60.86 8.15
CA ASN A 3 -55.08 59.51 8.22
C ASN A 3 -53.78 59.43 9.08
N MET A 4 -53.73 58.86 10.30
CA MET A 4 -54.52 57.76 10.95
C MET A 4 -54.49 56.47 10.09
N LEU A 5 -54.17 55.24 10.56
CA LEU A 5 -54.24 54.56 11.87
C LEU A 5 -53.14 53.43 11.90
N PHE A 6 -52.81 52.61 12.93
CA PHE A 6 -53.38 52.38 14.27
C PHE A 6 -52.35 51.84 15.33
N MET A 7 -52.75 50.81 16.10
CA MET A 7 -52.18 50.14 17.29
C MET A 7 -50.97 49.21 17.05
N MET A 8 -50.03 48.92 17.97
CA MET A 8 -49.96 48.91 19.46
C MET A 8 -50.38 47.58 20.14
N VAL A 9 -49.66 47.18 21.21
CA VAL A 9 -49.98 46.12 22.22
C VAL A 9 -49.61 44.66 21.82
N LEU A 10 -48.96 43.78 22.63
CA LEU A 10 -48.39 43.82 24.01
C LEU A 10 -47.06 43.02 24.10
N PHE A 11 -46.31 43.20 25.20
CA PHE A 11 -45.13 42.40 25.58
C PHE A 11 -45.38 40.88 25.73
N CYS A 12 -44.36 40.08 25.40
CA CYS A 12 -43.93 38.98 26.27
C CYS A 12 -42.44 38.70 26.09
N VAL A 13 -41.72 38.49 27.21
CA VAL A 13 -40.26 38.34 27.26
C VAL A 13 -39.88 36.86 27.16
N SER A 14 -38.95 36.49 26.27
CA SER A 14 -37.79 35.62 26.56
C SER A 14 -37.01 35.22 25.29
N SER A 15 -35.78 34.73 25.50
CA SER A 15 -34.81 34.18 24.52
C SER A 15 -34.17 35.11 23.48
N LEU A 16 -33.27 35.96 23.98
CA LEU A 16 -31.98 36.18 23.30
C LEU A 16 -31.25 34.83 23.14
N ALA A 17 -31.35 34.19 21.98
CA ALA A 17 -30.40 33.19 21.51
C ALA A 17 -29.53 33.85 20.44
N GLY A 18 -28.32 34.26 20.84
CA GLY A 18 -27.41 34.98 19.95
C GLY A 18 -26.95 34.14 18.75
N GLN A 19 -26.51 34.85 17.70
CA GLN A 19 -25.85 34.23 16.55
C GLN A 19 -24.51 33.60 16.94
N ALA A 20 -24.55 32.36 17.43
CA ALA A 20 -23.39 31.48 17.38
C ALA A 20 -23.21 31.04 15.92
N ARG A 21 -22.43 31.81 15.14
CA ARG A 21 -21.88 31.30 13.87
C ARG A 21 -21.05 30.06 14.20
N ASN A 22 -21.30 28.95 13.51
CA ASN A 22 -20.54 27.71 13.68
C ASN A 22 -19.07 27.91 13.28
N VAL A 23 -18.19 28.09 14.26
CA VAL A 23 -16.73 28.19 14.07
C VAL A 23 -16.09 26.80 13.89
N ASN A 24 -16.77 25.71 14.27
CA ASN A 24 -16.20 24.37 14.33
C ASN A 24 -16.25 23.54 13.02
N ALA A 25 -16.98 23.98 11.98
CA ALA A 25 -17.32 23.13 10.83
C ALA A 25 -16.17 22.84 9.82
N ASN A 26 -15.02 23.51 9.92
CA ASN A 26 -13.84 23.21 9.10
C ASN A 26 -12.69 22.53 9.89
N SER A 27 -12.82 22.46 11.22
CA SER A 27 -11.72 22.14 12.14
C SER A 27 -11.03 20.79 11.94
N PHE A 28 -11.72 19.80 11.35
CA PHE A 28 -11.13 18.49 11.08
C PHE A 28 -10.18 18.52 9.86
N ASP A 29 -10.65 19.04 8.72
CA ASP A 29 -9.84 19.12 7.49
C ASP A 29 -8.65 20.07 7.68
N ASP A 30 -8.86 21.20 8.38
CA ASP A 30 -7.79 22.11 8.79
C ASP A 30 -6.72 21.39 9.63
N SER A 31 -7.13 20.54 10.58
CA SER A 31 -6.21 19.74 11.41
C SER A 31 -5.51 18.64 10.60
N LEU A 32 -6.22 17.97 9.69
CA LEU A 32 -5.68 16.93 8.82
C LEU A 32 -4.59 17.49 7.90
N ARG A 33 -4.89 18.61 7.24
CA ARG A 33 -3.96 19.35 6.39
C ARG A 33 -2.74 19.82 7.17
N SER A 34 -2.93 20.35 8.37
CA SER A 34 -1.83 20.74 9.28
C SER A 34 -0.93 19.57 9.71
N GLU A 35 -1.50 18.39 9.97
CA GLU A 35 -0.73 17.17 10.24
C GLU A 35 0.10 16.73 9.02
N ALA A 36 -0.49 16.77 7.82
CA ALA A 36 0.21 16.47 6.57
C ALA A 36 1.31 17.48 6.22
N ASP A 37 1.02 18.77 6.34
CA ASP A 37 1.95 19.89 6.10
C ASP A 37 3.21 19.77 6.94
N LYS A 38 3.04 19.42 8.22
CA LYS A 38 4.14 19.22 9.15
C LYS A 38 5.01 18.03 8.73
N LEU A 39 4.39 16.90 8.38
CA LEU A 39 5.09 15.69 7.94
C LEU A 39 5.83 15.94 6.63
N LEU A 40 5.17 16.61 5.67
CA LEU A 40 5.76 17.00 4.40
C LEU A 40 6.96 17.94 4.58
N THR A 41 6.84 18.93 5.47
CA THR A 41 7.96 19.83 5.81
C THR A 41 9.13 19.07 6.41
N GLU A 42 8.88 18.15 7.36
CA GLU A 42 9.92 17.31 7.98
C GLU A 42 10.66 16.46 6.92
N TRP A 43 9.89 15.84 6.02
CA TRP A 43 10.41 15.02 4.92
C TRP A 43 11.24 15.81 3.91
N MET A 44 10.76 16.98 3.47
CA MET A 44 11.48 17.76 2.47
C MET A 44 12.72 18.46 3.04
N ASP A 45 12.73 18.78 4.34
CA ASP A 45 13.94 19.28 5.01
C ASP A 45 15.02 18.20 5.15
N ALA A 46 14.64 16.97 5.49
CA ALA A 46 15.58 15.85 5.49
C ALA A 46 16.04 15.53 4.05
N PHE A 47 15.13 15.48 3.07
CA PHE A 47 15.44 15.25 1.66
C PHE A 47 16.50 16.23 1.13
N LEU A 48 16.36 17.54 1.41
CA LEU A 48 17.31 18.55 0.98
C LEU A 48 18.69 18.40 1.64
N ALA A 49 18.78 17.83 2.85
CA ALA A 49 20.06 17.50 3.48
C ALA A 49 20.84 16.39 2.74
N TYR A 50 20.17 15.59 1.91
CA TYR A 50 20.79 14.61 1.00
C TYR A 50 20.96 15.11 -0.44
N GLN A 51 20.52 16.34 -0.77
CA GLN A 51 20.75 16.94 -2.08
C GLN A 51 22.24 17.32 -2.22
N TYR A 52 22.92 16.62 -3.11
CA TYR A 52 24.36 16.75 -3.27
C TYR A 52 24.74 18.07 -3.95
N THR A 53 25.91 18.61 -3.61
CA THR A 53 26.40 19.88 -4.13
C THR A 53 27.86 19.76 -4.56
N CYS A 54 28.12 19.88 -5.87
CA CYS A 54 29.47 19.74 -6.43
C CYS A 54 29.59 20.41 -7.81
N SER A 55 30.77 20.36 -8.41
CA SER A 55 31.03 20.90 -9.76
C SER A 55 30.68 19.94 -10.91
N ASP A 56 30.36 18.68 -10.62
CA ASP A 56 30.02 17.67 -11.63
C ASP A 56 28.50 17.62 -11.83
N SER A 57 28.03 17.95 -13.04
CA SER A 57 26.61 17.95 -13.39
C SER A 57 25.96 16.56 -13.34
N ALA A 58 26.74 15.47 -13.35
CA ALA A 58 26.21 14.12 -13.15
C ALA A 58 25.71 13.89 -11.70
N LEU A 59 26.15 14.73 -10.75
CA LEU A 59 25.90 14.56 -9.32
C LEU A 59 25.27 15.81 -8.65
N ASP A 60 25.54 17.03 -9.15
CA ASP A 60 24.97 18.25 -8.56
C ASP A 60 23.44 18.29 -8.66
N GLY A 61 22.76 18.60 -7.55
CA GLY A 61 21.30 18.66 -7.49
C GLY A 61 20.59 17.31 -7.34
N GLY A 62 21.28 16.20 -7.59
CA GLY A 62 20.80 14.85 -7.32
C GLY A 62 20.79 14.53 -5.82
N VAL A 63 20.03 13.51 -5.41
CA VAL A 63 19.83 13.18 -3.98
C VAL A 63 20.35 11.78 -3.67
N LEU A 64 21.35 11.70 -2.78
CA LEU A 64 22.04 10.46 -2.45
C LEU A 64 21.26 9.63 -1.42
N CYS A 65 20.78 8.46 -1.81
CA CYS A 65 20.02 7.58 -0.93
C CYS A 65 20.92 6.87 0.11
N PRO A 66 20.69 7.03 1.42
CA PRO A 66 21.55 6.46 2.46
C PRO A 66 21.46 4.93 2.57
N ALA A 67 20.35 4.31 2.15
CA ALA A 67 20.22 2.85 2.11
C ALA A 67 20.73 2.21 0.80
N CYS A 68 20.57 2.90 -0.33
CA CYS A 68 20.90 2.33 -1.65
C CYS A 68 22.26 2.78 -2.20
N ALA A 69 22.97 3.70 -1.52
CA ALA A 69 24.26 4.25 -1.92
C ALA A 69 24.31 4.79 -3.37
N ARG A 70 23.18 5.30 -3.86
CA ARG A 70 22.99 5.78 -5.25
C ARG A 70 21.95 6.90 -5.31
N MET A 71 21.88 7.60 -6.43
CA MET A 71 20.80 8.54 -6.76
C MET A 71 19.71 7.81 -7.54
N HIS A 72 18.44 7.98 -7.14
CA HIS A 72 17.30 7.39 -7.84
C HIS A 72 16.90 8.24 -9.04
N GLY A 73 16.43 7.63 -10.12
CA GLY A 73 15.97 8.38 -11.31
C GLY A 73 14.56 8.96 -11.13
N ARG A 74 13.67 8.22 -10.45
CA ARG A 74 12.31 8.70 -10.08
C ARG A 74 12.30 9.89 -9.10
N ILE A 75 13.46 10.36 -8.63
CA ILE A 75 13.63 11.48 -7.68
C ILE A 75 12.93 12.78 -8.12
N GLY A 76 12.69 12.96 -9.43
CA GLY A 76 11.93 14.08 -9.98
C GLY A 76 10.49 14.20 -9.46
N ASP A 77 9.91 13.13 -8.90
CA ASP A 77 8.61 13.19 -8.21
C ASP A 77 8.61 14.21 -7.05
N ALA A 78 9.79 14.55 -6.50
CA ALA A 78 9.94 15.59 -5.47
C ALA A 78 9.79 17.05 -5.98
N VAL A 79 9.61 17.29 -7.28
CA VAL A 79 9.47 18.67 -7.81
C VAL A 79 8.24 19.37 -7.25
N LEU A 80 7.09 18.69 -7.20
CA LEU A 80 5.84 19.21 -6.64
C LEU A 80 5.98 19.56 -5.15
N PRO A 81 6.37 18.65 -4.23
CA PRO A 81 6.44 18.98 -2.80
C PRO A 81 7.48 20.04 -2.46
N LEU A 82 8.54 20.20 -3.26
CA LEU A 82 9.47 21.33 -3.11
C LEU A 82 8.83 22.66 -3.53
N MET A 83 8.12 22.71 -4.65
CA MET A 83 7.44 23.95 -5.06
C MET A 83 6.27 24.33 -4.14
N TYR A 84 5.53 23.33 -3.65
CA TYR A 84 4.50 23.49 -2.63
C TYR A 84 5.02 24.25 -1.40
N LEU A 85 6.11 23.75 -0.81
CA LEU A 85 6.72 24.37 0.37
C LEU A 85 7.39 25.70 0.03
N ALA A 86 7.87 25.90 -1.20
CA ALA A 86 8.42 27.18 -1.63
C ALA A 86 7.36 28.30 -1.60
N GLU A 87 6.18 28.07 -2.17
CA GLU A 87 5.08 29.03 -2.11
C GLU A 87 4.57 29.20 -0.67
N LYS A 88 4.21 28.09 -0.03
CA LYS A 88 3.58 28.08 1.30
C LYS A 88 4.41 28.78 2.38
N THR A 89 5.74 28.66 2.32
CA THR A 89 6.65 29.19 3.35
C THR A 89 7.43 30.44 2.92
N GLY A 90 7.44 30.76 1.62
CA GLY A 90 8.33 31.77 1.04
C GLY A 90 9.83 31.43 1.11
N ASN A 91 10.21 30.27 1.63
CA ASN A 91 11.61 29.90 1.86
C ASN A 91 12.28 29.42 0.56
N GLN A 92 13.20 30.25 0.05
CA GLN A 92 13.91 30.02 -1.21
C GLN A 92 14.70 28.71 -1.27
N LYS A 93 15.02 28.06 -0.13
CA LYS A 93 15.70 26.75 -0.13
C LYS A 93 14.94 25.69 -0.93
N TYR A 94 13.60 25.70 -0.88
CA TYR A 94 12.79 24.69 -1.57
C TYR A 94 12.73 24.96 -3.08
N LEU A 95 12.55 26.22 -3.50
CA LEU A 95 12.55 26.60 -4.92
C LEU A 95 13.92 26.35 -5.58
N LEU A 96 15.01 26.68 -4.89
CA LEU A 96 16.36 26.36 -5.33
C LEU A 96 16.57 24.84 -5.40
N GLY A 97 16.10 24.11 -4.39
CA GLY A 97 16.10 22.65 -4.38
C GLY A 97 15.39 22.04 -5.59
N ALA A 98 14.21 22.54 -5.93
CA ALA A 98 13.42 22.09 -7.10
C ALA A 98 14.15 22.38 -8.41
N LYS A 99 14.72 23.60 -8.58
CA LYS A 99 15.49 23.96 -9.77
C LYS A 99 16.73 23.08 -9.95
N ARG A 100 17.47 22.79 -8.87
CA ARG A 100 18.64 21.91 -8.90
C ARG A 100 18.27 20.45 -9.15
N LEU A 101 17.18 19.98 -8.55
CA LEU A 101 16.63 18.64 -8.80
C LEU A 101 16.28 18.44 -10.28
N MET A 102 15.54 19.39 -10.88
CA MET A 102 15.15 19.30 -12.28
C MET A 102 16.32 19.50 -13.25
N ALA A 103 17.36 20.28 -12.88
CA ALA A 103 18.61 20.33 -13.62
C ALA A 103 19.33 18.96 -13.60
N TRP A 104 19.34 18.27 -12.46
CA TRP A 104 19.90 16.92 -12.35
C TRP A 104 19.10 15.87 -13.14
N MET A 105 17.77 16.01 -13.24
CA MET A 105 16.90 15.09 -13.99
C MET A 105 17.27 14.97 -15.50
N GLU A 106 18.01 15.93 -16.05
CA GLU A 106 18.58 15.83 -17.40
C GLU A 106 19.52 14.62 -17.57
N ASN A 107 20.15 14.12 -16.50
CA ASN A 107 20.98 12.91 -16.53
C ASN A 107 20.16 11.62 -16.80
N VAL A 108 18.87 11.60 -16.40
CA VAL A 108 17.94 10.49 -16.66
C VAL A 108 17.01 10.74 -17.84
N HIS A 109 16.96 11.96 -18.38
CA HIS A 109 16.21 12.28 -19.60
C HIS A 109 16.83 11.63 -20.84
N ARG A 110 16.03 11.34 -21.87
CA ARG A 110 16.44 10.62 -23.08
C ARG A 110 15.91 11.29 -24.36
N PRO A 111 16.55 11.08 -25.52
CA PRO A 111 16.15 11.73 -26.78
C PRO A 111 14.76 11.35 -27.29
N ASP A 112 14.13 10.31 -26.74
CA ASP A 112 12.76 9.89 -27.05
C ASP A 112 11.70 10.58 -26.16
N GLY A 113 12.11 11.51 -25.28
CA GLY A 113 11.25 12.22 -24.33
C GLY A 113 11.02 11.47 -23.01
N SER A 114 11.67 10.33 -22.79
CA SER A 114 11.49 9.52 -21.59
C SER A 114 12.46 9.88 -20.45
N TRP A 115 12.08 9.55 -19.21
CA TRP A 115 12.95 9.54 -18.04
C TRP A 115 13.20 8.11 -17.55
N MET A 116 14.47 7.76 -17.36
CA MET A 116 14.88 6.47 -16.81
C MET A 116 14.54 6.36 -15.31
N ASN A 117 14.06 5.19 -14.88
CA ASN A 117 13.72 4.93 -13.47
C ASN A 117 14.93 5.08 -12.52
N ASP A 118 16.13 4.72 -12.99
CA ASP A 118 17.38 4.86 -12.24
C ASP A 118 18.58 5.09 -13.16
N VAL A 119 19.51 5.94 -12.72
CA VAL A 119 20.82 6.16 -13.37
C VAL A 119 21.62 4.85 -13.39
N HIS A 120 22.05 4.41 -14.59
CA HIS A 120 22.97 3.29 -14.83
C HIS A 120 22.58 1.92 -14.22
N VAL A 121 21.34 1.72 -13.79
CA VAL A 121 20.89 0.46 -13.15
C VAL A 121 19.68 -0.17 -13.86
N SER A 122 18.85 0.60 -14.56
CA SER A 122 17.67 0.06 -15.23
C SER A 122 17.37 0.78 -16.54
N ASP A 123 17.13 0.00 -17.59
CA ASP A 123 16.60 0.49 -18.87
C ASP A 123 15.07 0.69 -18.85
N TRP A 124 14.44 0.68 -17.67
CA TRP A 124 13.01 0.95 -17.53
C TRP A 124 12.72 2.45 -17.57
N ASN A 125 11.86 2.86 -18.52
CA ASN A 125 11.44 4.24 -18.72
C ASN A 125 9.91 4.44 -18.68
N GLY A 126 9.13 3.38 -18.41
CA GLY A 126 7.68 3.48 -18.29
C GLY A 126 7.20 4.40 -17.15
N THR A 127 8.05 4.61 -16.14
CA THR A 127 7.84 5.58 -15.04
C THR A 127 7.82 7.05 -15.47
N THR A 128 8.13 7.36 -16.73
CA THR A 128 7.96 8.70 -17.34
C THR A 128 6.59 9.31 -17.02
N VAL A 129 5.53 8.50 -16.99
CA VAL A 129 4.17 8.93 -16.66
C VAL A 129 4.04 9.56 -15.26
N PHE A 130 4.74 9.02 -14.25
CA PHE A 130 4.66 9.52 -12.87
C PHE A 130 5.42 10.85 -12.71
N ALA A 131 6.63 10.93 -13.28
CA ALA A 131 7.42 12.16 -13.30
C ALA A 131 6.72 13.28 -14.10
N ALA A 132 6.05 12.93 -15.20
CA ALA A 132 5.24 13.86 -15.98
C ALA A 132 4.05 14.40 -15.19
N ILE A 133 3.36 13.57 -14.40
CA ILE A 133 2.29 14.02 -13.49
C ILE A 133 2.86 14.99 -12.44
N ALA A 134 3.96 14.63 -11.76
CA ALA A 134 4.58 15.48 -10.74
C ALA A 134 5.00 16.85 -11.30
N LEU A 135 5.61 16.87 -12.49
CA LEU A 135 6.03 18.10 -13.17
C LEU A 135 4.84 18.92 -13.70
N TYR A 136 3.77 18.27 -14.16
CA TYR A 136 2.52 18.93 -14.51
C TYR A 136 1.90 19.63 -13.30
N GLU A 137 1.72 18.94 -12.17
CA GLU A 137 1.11 19.53 -10.98
C GLU A 137 1.98 20.69 -10.45
N ALA A 138 3.30 20.51 -10.40
CA ALA A 138 4.23 21.56 -10.00
C ALA A 138 4.13 22.83 -10.88
N LEU A 139 4.00 22.69 -12.20
CA LEU A 139 3.79 23.81 -13.12
C LEU A 139 2.37 24.38 -13.06
N HIS A 140 1.35 23.54 -12.86
CA HIS A 140 -0.05 23.95 -12.83
C HIS A 140 -0.37 24.85 -11.63
N TYR A 141 0.09 24.44 -10.45
CA TYR A 141 -0.14 25.18 -9.20
C TYR A 141 0.92 26.27 -8.98
N HIS A 142 2.20 25.91 -9.08
CA HIS A 142 3.31 26.76 -8.62
C HIS A 142 4.21 27.30 -9.74
N GLY A 143 3.88 27.08 -11.02
CA GLY A 143 4.71 27.51 -12.16
C GLY A 143 5.01 29.01 -12.19
N HIS A 144 4.17 29.82 -11.54
CA HIS A 144 4.33 31.27 -11.39
C HIS A 144 5.54 31.68 -10.50
N LEU A 145 6.15 30.74 -9.76
CA LEU A 145 7.40 30.96 -9.00
C LEU A 145 8.65 30.93 -9.88
N LEU A 146 8.54 30.51 -11.14
CA LEU A 146 9.66 30.29 -12.04
C LEU A 146 9.91 31.51 -12.93
N ASP A 147 11.16 31.68 -13.35
CA ASP A 147 11.50 32.55 -14.47
C ASP A 147 11.05 31.93 -15.80
N ASP A 148 10.78 32.77 -16.80
CA ASP A 148 10.26 32.37 -18.12
C ASP A 148 11.10 31.26 -18.78
N SER A 149 12.42 31.31 -18.62
CA SER A 149 13.38 30.33 -19.14
C SER A 149 13.15 28.95 -18.51
N THR A 150 13.16 28.88 -17.18
CA THR A 150 12.94 27.63 -16.44
C THR A 150 11.53 27.08 -16.69
N HIS A 151 10.51 27.94 -16.66
CA HIS A 151 9.12 27.57 -16.93
C HIS A 151 8.94 27.00 -18.35
N HIS A 152 9.53 27.64 -19.37
CA HIS A 152 9.47 27.15 -20.75
C HIS A 152 10.20 25.81 -20.93
N HIS A 153 11.39 25.65 -20.34
CA HIS A 153 12.14 24.40 -20.39
C HIS A 153 11.36 23.22 -19.79
N TRP A 154 10.76 23.41 -18.62
CA TRP A 154 9.98 22.36 -17.96
C TRP A 154 8.69 22.03 -18.72
N LYS A 155 8.03 23.04 -19.29
CA LYS A 155 6.86 22.82 -20.15
C LYS A 155 7.22 22.07 -21.43
N GLN A 156 8.39 22.32 -22.02
CA GLN A 156 8.89 21.57 -23.17
C GLN A 156 9.15 20.10 -22.82
N ARG A 157 9.77 19.83 -21.65
CA ARG A 157 9.97 18.45 -21.15
C ARG A 157 8.65 17.69 -20.91
N LEU A 158 7.59 18.37 -20.46
CA LEU A 158 6.25 17.76 -20.39
C LEU A 158 5.69 17.36 -21.76
N VAL A 159 5.89 18.21 -22.78
CA VAL A 159 5.45 17.91 -24.14
C VAL A 159 6.17 16.67 -24.68
N GLU A 160 7.49 16.59 -24.49
CA GLU A 160 8.32 15.45 -24.91
C GLU A 160 7.92 14.15 -24.20
N ALA A 161 7.62 14.20 -22.89
CA ALA A 161 7.08 13.07 -22.15
C ALA A 161 5.69 12.63 -22.66
N GLY A 162 4.86 13.59 -23.08
CA GLY A 162 3.59 13.31 -23.77
C GLY A 162 3.79 12.58 -25.10
N GLU A 163 4.74 13.03 -25.91
CA GLU A 163 5.09 12.39 -27.18
C GLU A 163 5.68 10.98 -26.98
N PHE A 164 6.50 10.78 -25.94
CA PHE A 164 6.94 9.45 -25.54
C PHE A 164 5.75 8.52 -25.24
N MET A 165 4.77 8.98 -24.45
CA MET A 165 3.59 8.17 -24.10
C MET A 165 2.75 7.82 -25.35
N MET A 166 2.51 8.78 -26.24
CA MET A 166 1.80 8.57 -27.51
C MET A 166 2.50 7.54 -28.41
N ASN A 167 3.84 7.57 -28.48
CA ASN A 167 4.63 6.67 -29.31
C ASN A 167 4.83 5.27 -28.70
N ASN A 168 4.47 5.06 -27.42
CA ASN A 168 4.66 3.80 -26.71
C ASN A 168 3.35 3.21 -26.15
N PRO A 169 2.31 2.95 -26.99
CA PRO A 169 1.04 2.39 -26.53
C PRO A 169 1.18 0.98 -25.93
N PHE A 170 2.30 0.29 -26.14
CA PHE A 170 2.61 -0.97 -25.46
C PHE A 170 2.99 -0.82 -23.97
N ILE A 171 3.18 0.39 -23.48
CA ILE A 171 3.29 0.68 -22.04
C ILE A 171 1.94 1.21 -21.54
N TYR A 172 1.33 2.13 -22.30
CA TYR A 172 0.27 3.01 -21.80
C TYR A 172 -1.16 2.68 -22.25
N SER A 173 -1.36 1.72 -23.16
CA SER A 173 -2.71 1.33 -23.64
C SER A 173 -3.05 -0.15 -23.40
N ARG A 174 -4.35 -0.42 -23.25
CA ARG A 174 -4.92 -1.77 -23.11
C ARG A 174 -5.36 -2.40 -24.44
N ARG A 175 -5.57 -1.60 -25.50
CA ARG A 175 -6.22 -2.02 -26.76
C ARG A 175 -5.25 -2.51 -27.84
N ARG A 176 -4.25 -3.28 -27.45
CA ARG A 176 -3.08 -3.59 -28.30
C ARG A 176 -2.90 -5.07 -28.59
N GLU A 177 -2.30 -5.33 -29.73
CA GLU A 177 -1.83 -6.65 -30.12
C GLU A 177 -0.37 -6.85 -29.68
N GLY A 178 -0.03 -8.03 -29.14
CA GLY A 178 1.35 -8.41 -28.76
C GLY A 178 1.53 -8.85 -27.30
N MET A 179 2.52 -9.70 -27.06
CA MET A 179 2.64 -10.50 -25.82
C MET A 179 2.95 -9.72 -24.54
N ARG A 180 3.47 -8.49 -24.60
CA ARG A 180 4.05 -7.83 -23.42
C ARG A 180 3.03 -6.96 -22.67
N ASN A 181 1.94 -7.56 -22.19
CA ASN A 181 1.01 -6.86 -21.30
C ASN A 181 1.77 -6.29 -20.09
N MET A 182 1.79 -4.96 -20.03
CA MET A 182 2.31 -4.21 -18.90
C MET A 182 1.23 -4.10 -17.84
N ASN A 183 1.71 -3.87 -16.63
CA ASN A 183 0.92 -3.61 -15.44
C ASN A 183 -0.08 -2.47 -15.69
N VAL A 184 -1.28 -2.56 -15.11
CA VAL A 184 -2.40 -1.66 -15.43
C VAL A 184 -2.14 -0.24 -14.93
N ASN A 185 -1.34 -0.09 -13.86
CA ASN A 185 -0.92 1.19 -13.28
C ASN A 185 -0.39 2.20 -14.31
N TYR A 186 0.41 1.78 -15.29
CA TYR A 186 0.94 2.68 -16.33
C TYR A 186 -0.16 3.20 -17.25
N SER A 187 -1.07 2.33 -17.71
CA SER A 187 -2.21 2.72 -18.54
C SER A 187 -3.23 3.57 -17.79
N ALA A 188 -3.49 3.26 -16.52
CA ALA A 188 -4.33 4.05 -15.64
C ALA A 188 -3.78 5.48 -15.48
N SER A 189 -2.49 5.59 -15.16
CA SER A 189 -1.81 6.88 -14.96
C SER A 189 -1.69 7.71 -16.24
N ALA A 190 -1.54 7.05 -17.40
CA ALA A 190 -1.45 7.73 -18.69
C ALA A 190 -2.70 8.53 -19.05
N THR A 191 -3.88 8.13 -18.55
CA THR A 191 -5.12 8.91 -18.75
C THR A 191 -4.99 10.32 -18.19
N TYR A 192 -4.55 10.46 -16.93
CA TYR A 192 -4.34 11.77 -16.31
C TYR A 192 -3.19 12.52 -16.96
N ALA A 193 -2.02 11.88 -17.10
CA ALA A 193 -0.83 12.54 -17.64
C ALA A 193 -1.07 13.14 -19.04
N LEU A 194 -1.62 12.36 -19.99
CA LEU A 194 -1.87 12.83 -21.35
C LEU A 194 -2.96 13.91 -21.40
N TYR A 195 -4.04 13.79 -20.62
CA TYR A 195 -5.09 14.82 -20.60
C TYR A 195 -4.60 16.14 -19.99
N ALA A 196 -3.85 16.05 -18.88
CA ALA A 196 -3.28 17.17 -18.15
C ALA A 196 -2.26 17.96 -18.99
N ILE A 197 -1.31 17.26 -19.63
CA ILE A 197 -0.36 17.87 -20.59
C ILE A 197 -1.12 18.42 -21.79
N GLY A 198 -2.13 17.69 -22.27
CA GLY A 198 -3.01 18.10 -23.38
C GLY A 198 -3.67 19.45 -23.16
N GLU A 199 -4.21 19.69 -21.97
CA GLU A 199 -4.80 20.98 -21.58
C GLU A 199 -3.74 22.07 -21.37
N MET A 200 -2.69 21.81 -20.57
CA MET A 200 -1.67 22.82 -20.27
C MET A 200 -0.92 23.27 -21.54
N CYS A 201 -0.68 22.37 -22.50
CA CYS A 201 0.16 22.59 -23.66
C CYS A 201 -0.60 22.73 -24.99
N ASN A 202 -1.94 22.77 -24.96
CA ASN A 202 -2.79 22.82 -26.15
C ASN A 202 -2.51 21.68 -27.16
N ARG A 203 -2.40 20.44 -26.66
CA ARG A 203 -2.18 19.21 -27.46
C ARG A 203 -3.48 18.37 -27.49
N PRO A 204 -4.47 18.69 -28.35
CA PRO A 204 -5.78 18.04 -28.35
C PRO A 204 -5.71 16.53 -28.68
N GLU A 205 -4.68 16.08 -29.37
CA GLU A 205 -4.43 14.68 -29.67
C GLU A 205 -4.05 13.86 -28.42
N PHE A 206 -3.35 14.45 -27.44
CA PHE A 206 -3.07 13.78 -26.18
C PHE A 206 -4.36 13.56 -25.38
N LYS A 207 -5.25 14.57 -25.34
CA LYS A 207 -6.58 14.44 -24.72
C LYS A 207 -7.43 13.35 -25.38
N LYS A 208 -7.34 13.22 -26.71
CA LYS A 208 -8.04 12.18 -27.47
C LYS A 208 -7.55 10.79 -27.07
N GLU A 209 -6.23 10.57 -27.04
CA GLU A 209 -5.64 9.29 -26.63
C GLU A 209 -5.98 8.94 -25.17
N ALA A 210 -5.89 9.90 -24.25
CA ALA A 210 -6.32 9.74 -22.87
C ALA A 210 -7.75 9.19 -22.77
N GLY A 211 -8.68 9.74 -23.55
CA GLY A 211 -10.07 9.29 -23.65
C GLY A 211 -10.26 7.94 -24.36
N GLU A 212 -9.31 7.49 -25.18
CA GLU A 212 -9.34 6.16 -25.80
C GLU A 212 -8.79 5.08 -24.84
N ILE A 213 -7.72 5.39 -24.10
CA ILE A 213 -7.17 4.56 -23.01
C ILE A 213 -8.21 4.41 -21.89
N ALA A 214 -8.78 5.51 -21.41
CA ALA A 214 -9.82 5.54 -20.38
C ALA A 214 -11.02 4.63 -20.74
N ARG A 215 -11.49 4.70 -21.99
CA ARG A 215 -12.57 3.84 -22.49
C ARG A 215 -12.19 2.37 -22.52
N GLY A 216 -10.92 2.02 -22.74
CA GLY A 216 -10.44 0.64 -22.68
C GLY A 216 -10.28 0.11 -21.25
N LEU A 217 -9.95 0.97 -20.28
CA LEU A 217 -9.81 0.59 -18.88
C LEU A 217 -11.14 0.22 -18.20
N LYS A 218 -12.28 0.68 -18.73
CA LYS A 218 -13.61 0.31 -18.22
C LYS A 218 -13.88 -1.20 -18.29
N GLU A 219 -13.21 -1.91 -19.20
CA GLU A 219 -13.28 -3.36 -19.38
C GLU A 219 -12.44 -4.15 -18.34
N TYR A 220 -11.66 -3.47 -17.49
CA TYR A 220 -10.68 -4.07 -16.56
C TYR A 220 -11.13 -4.06 -15.08
N PHE A 221 -12.40 -3.76 -14.81
CA PHE A 221 -12.99 -3.92 -13.48
C PHE A 221 -13.59 -5.32 -13.34
N THR A 222 -13.33 -5.99 -12.21
CA THR A 222 -13.85 -7.34 -11.95
C THR A 222 -15.36 -7.34 -11.69
N ALA A 223 -16.02 -8.46 -11.98
CA ALA A 223 -17.48 -8.50 -12.10
C ALA A 223 -18.25 -8.57 -10.77
N ASN A 224 -17.65 -9.14 -9.70
CA ASN A 224 -18.32 -9.29 -8.41
C ASN A 224 -18.00 -8.13 -7.46
N ASP A 225 -16.71 -7.78 -7.36
CA ASP A 225 -16.16 -6.92 -6.32
C ASP A 225 -15.59 -5.60 -6.87
N CYS A 226 -15.54 -5.40 -8.20
CA CYS A 226 -15.09 -4.17 -8.84
C CYS A 226 -13.59 -3.80 -8.60
N PHE A 227 -12.70 -4.77 -8.42
CA PHE A 227 -11.24 -4.54 -8.41
C PHE A 227 -10.73 -4.17 -9.80
N LEU A 228 -9.68 -3.34 -9.92
CA LEU A 228 -8.99 -3.11 -11.20
C LEU A 228 -7.90 -4.17 -11.39
N TYR A 229 -8.11 -5.11 -12.31
CA TYR A 229 -7.14 -6.16 -12.62
C TYR A 229 -6.18 -5.74 -13.75
N GLY A 230 -5.04 -6.43 -13.83
CA GLY A 230 -3.99 -6.22 -14.82
C GLY A 230 -2.59 -6.03 -14.27
N GLU A 231 -2.36 -6.19 -12.95
CA GLU A 231 -1.03 -6.15 -12.32
C GLU A 231 -0.21 -7.45 -12.48
N GLY A 232 -0.49 -8.25 -13.51
CA GLY A 232 0.14 -9.56 -13.73
C GLY A 232 0.24 -9.96 -15.21
N PRO A 233 0.95 -11.06 -15.51
CA PRO A 233 1.25 -11.45 -16.88
C PRO A 233 0.06 -12.04 -17.64
N ASN A 234 -0.75 -12.89 -16.99
CA ASN A 234 -1.97 -13.44 -17.60
C ASN A 234 -3.20 -12.66 -17.13
N ILE A 235 -3.82 -11.94 -18.06
CA ILE A 235 -5.04 -11.15 -17.85
C ILE A 235 -6.23 -11.69 -18.65
N ALA A 236 -5.99 -12.62 -19.56
CA ALA A 236 -6.94 -13.02 -20.59
C ALA A 236 -7.94 -14.08 -20.08
N SER A 237 -7.47 -14.94 -19.17
CA SER A 237 -8.30 -15.89 -18.45
C SER A 237 -8.32 -15.57 -16.96
N GLU A 238 -9.33 -16.09 -16.27
CA GLU A 238 -9.24 -16.32 -14.83
C GLU A 238 -8.29 -17.50 -14.53
N THR A 239 -7.92 -17.62 -13.26
CA THR A 239 -7.21 -18.78 -12.69
C THR A 239 -8.17 -19.97 -12.49
N LEU A 240 -7.64 -21.10 -12.00
CA LEU A 240 -8.46 -22.27 -11.66
C LEU A 240 -9.55 -21.92 -10.62
N ASN A 241 -9.23 -21.04 -9.67
CA ASN A 241 -10.15 -20.62 -8.63
C ASN A 241 -10.92 -19.32 -8.96
N GLY A 242 -10.98 -18.91 -10.24
CA GLY A 242 -11.79 -17.78 -10.70
C GLY A 242 -11.19 -16.39 -10.43
N CYS A 243 -9.92 -16.29 -10.05
CA CYS A 243 -9.27 -15.03 -9.71
C CYS A 243 -8.65 -14.33 -10.95
N ARG A 244 -8.39 -13.02 -10.81
CA ARG A 244 -7.67 -12.20 -11.80
C ARG A 244 -6.47 -11.48 -11.15
N PRO A 245 -5.43 -11.07 -11.92
CA PRO A 245 -4.23 -10.45 -11.34
C PRO A 245 -4.49 -9.02 -10.87
N VAL A 246 -4.63 -8.85 -9.57
CA VAL A 246 -4.88 -7.61 -8.83
C VAL A 246 -3.67 -7.38 -7.90
N ASP A 247 -3.41 -6.13 -7.58
CA ASP A 247 -2.55 -5.75 -6.45
C ASP A 247 -3.15 -4.51 -5.82
N LEU A 248 -3.46 -4.58 -4.52
CA LEU A 248 -4.21 -3.54 -3.83
C LEU A 248 -3.42 -2.22 -3.75
N LEU A 249 -2.11 -2.26 -3.56
CA LEU A 249 -1.30 -1.04 -3.46
C LEU A 249 -1.14 -0.34 -4.81
N TYR A 250 -0.85 -1.09 -5.88
CA TYR A 250 -0.81 -0.50 -7.22
C TYR A 250 -2.20 -0.03 -7.71
N ASN A 251 -3.28 -0.62 -7.21
CA ASN A 251 -4.63 -0.08 -7.39
C ASN A 251 -4.79 1.27 -6.67
N VAL A 252 -4.63 1.32 -5.34
CA VAL A 252 -4.98 2.51 -4.53
C VAL A 252 -3.95 3.64 -4.55
N GLU A 253 -2.68 3.39 -4.87
CA GLU A 253 -1.60 4.40 -4.78
C GLU A 253 -1.03 4.88 -6.13
N GLU A 254 -1.42 4.25 -7.25
CA GLU A 254 -1.00 4.68 -8.60
C GLU A 254 -2.14 4.64 -9.63
N SER A 255 -3.00 3.62 -9.61
CA SER A 255 -4.01 3.45 -10.68
C SER A 255 -5.27 4.29 -10.46
N LEU A 256 -6.00 4.01 -9.37
CA LEU A 256 -7.31 4.58 -9.10
C LEU A 256 -7.26 6.10 -8.81
N PRO A 257 -6.28 6.65 -8.07
CA PRO A 257 -6.16 8.10 -7.90
C PRO A 257 -6.02 8.84 -9.22
N ASN A 258 -5.11 8.40 -10.10
CA ASN A 258 -4.89 9.04 -11.40
C ASN A 258 -6.13 8.92 -12.30
N MET A 259 -6.82 7.78 -12.30
CA MET A 259 -8.08 7.63 -13.02
C MET A 259 -9.19 8.55 -12.46
N ALA A 260 -9.21 8.83 -11.15
CA ALA A 260 -10.13 9.78 -10.53
C ALA A 260 -9.83 11.22 -10.98
N TYR A 261 -8.56 11.65 -10.91
CA TYR A 261 -8.12 12.96 -11.40
C TYR A 261 -8.50 13.17 -12.88
N TYR A 262 -8.20 12.19 -13.74
CA TYR A 262 -8.62 12.19 -15.14
C TYR A 262 -10.14 12.30 -15.28
N ALA A 263 -10.91 11.45 -14.58
CA ALA A 263 -12.36 11.37 -14.77
C ALA A 263 -13.06 12.68 -14.35
N VAL A 264 -12.59 13.34 -13.30
CA VAL A 264 -13.05 14.69 -12.91
C VAL A 264 -12.66 15.73 -13.96
N MET A 265 -11.38 15.76 -14.38
CA MET A 265 -10.86 16.75 -15.33
C MET A 265 -11.50 16.63 -16.73
N ALA A 266 -11.81 15.41 -17.17
CA ALA A 266 -12.43 15.11 -18.46
C ALA A 266 -13.97 15.00 -18.40
N ASN A 267 -14.57 15.10 -17.21
CA ASN A 267 -16.01 14.87 -16.96
C ASN A 267 -16.51 13.48 -17.42
N ASP A 268 -15.67 12.44 -17.28
CA ASP A 268 -16.02 11.04 -17.57
C ASP A 268 -16.71 10.40 -16.35
N MET A 269 -17.98 10.76 -16.13
CA MET A 269 -18.75 10.31 -14.96
C MET A 269 -18.98 8.79 -14.92
N GLU A 270 -18.93 8.09 -16.06
CA GLU A 270 -19.00 6.63 -16.12
C GLU A 270 -17.72 6.01 -15.53
N LEU A 271 -16.54 6.55 -15.91
CA LEU A 271 -15.28 6.09 -15.32
C LEU A 271 -15.20 6.45 -13.83
N PHE A 272 -15.64 7.66 -13.45
CA PHE A 272 -15.64 8.09 -12.06
C PHE A 272 -16.44 7.12 -11.17
N SER A 273 -17.61 6.65 -11.62
CA SER A 273 -18.44 5.69 -10.87
C SER A 273 -17.85 4.25 -10.81
N LEU A 274 -17.00 3.86 -11.76
CA LEU A 274 -16.22 2.62 -11.67
C LEU A 274 -15.08 2.75 -10.66
N VAL A 275 -14.35 3.88 -10.71
CA VAL A 275 -13.24 4.19 -9.80
C VAL A 275 -13.74 4.33 -8.36
N GLU A 276 -14.85 5.05 -8.13
CA GLU A 276 -15.54 5.22 -6.85
C GLU A 276 -15.83 3.87 -6.20
N ARG A 277 -16.56 2.98 -6.88
CA ARG A 277 -16.87 1.62 -6.38
C ARG A 277 -15.63 0.76 -6.14
N SER A 278 -14.62 0.88 -6.99
CA SER A 278 -13.35 0.17 -6.80
C SER A 278 -12.65 0.64 -5.53
N MET A 279 -12.60 1.95 -5.28
CA MET A 279 -11.95 2.52 -4.10
C MET A 279 -12.74 2.27 -2.81
N GLU A 280 -14.07 2.19 -2.86
CA GLU A 280 -14.91 1.64 -1.78
C GLU A 280 -14.51 0.20 -1.43
N THR A 281 -14.46 -0.70 -2.43
CA THR A 281 -14.02 -2.10 -2.26
C THR A 281 -12.62 -2.19 -1.64
N HIS A 282 -11.67 -1.36 -2.09
CA HIS A 282 -10.33 -1.37 -1.52
C HIS A 282 -10.30 -0.83 -0.09
N LEU A 283 -11.14 0.15 0.27
CA LEU A 283 -11.17 0.73 1.62
C LEU A 283 -11.54 -0.29 2.71
N GLU A 284 -12.27 -1.36 2.34
CA GLU A 284 -12.54 -2.53 3.20
C GLU A 284 -11.26 -3.20 3.73
N PHE A 285 -10.12 -3.03 3.06
CA PHE A 285 -8.83 -3.61 3.45
C PHE A 285 -7.99 -2.66 4.32
N MET A 286 -8.36 -1.39 4.49
CA MET A 286 -7.64 -0.51 5.41
C MET A 286 -7.90 -0.93 6.86
N LEU A 287 -6.83 -1.15 7.62
CA LEU A 287 -6.88 -1.53 9.03
C LEU A 287 -7.23 -0.34 9.93
N PRO A 288 -7.78 -0.57 11.14
CA PRO A 288 -8.19 0.51 12.03
C PRO A 288 -7.07 1.46 12.48
N ASP A 289 -5.80 1.12 12.30
CA ASP A 289 -4.65 2.00 12.56
C ASP A 289 -4.15 2.79 11.33
N GLY A 290 -4.81 2.65 10.18
CA GLY A 290 -4.50 3.33 8.92
C GLY A 290 -3.57 2.56 7.98
N ALA A 291 -3.23 1.31 8.30
CA ALA A 291 -2.40 0.44 7.46
C ALA A 291 -3.18 -0.16 6.28
N TRP A 292 -2.49 -0.37 5.14
CA TRP A 292 -3.05 -1.07 3.98
C TRP A 292 -2.76 -2.56 4.06
N ASP A 293 -3.79 -3.40 4.06
CA ASP A 293 -3.65 -4.86 4.11
C ASP A 293 -3.35 -5.46 2.72
N ASN A 294 -2.13 -5.24 2.24
CA ASN A 294 -1.58 -5.90 1.05
C ASN A 294 -0.87 -7.22 1.40
N SER A 295 -1.44 -8.00 2.34
CA SER A 295 -0.97 -9.34 2.69
C SER A 295 -1.24 -10.40 1.60
N TRP A 296 -1.98 -9.98 0.57
CA TRP A 296 -2.30 -10.67 -0.68
C TRP A 296 -1.93 -9.75 -1.85
N GLY A 297 -2.13 -10.23 -3.08
CA GLY A 297 -1.91 -9.43 -4.29
C GLY A 297 -0.61 -9.80 -5.01
N THR A 298 -0.67 -9.75 -6.34
CA THR A 298 0.40 -10.21 -7.24
C THR A 298 1.77 -9.60 -6.94
N ARG A 299 1.82 -8.34 -6.50
CA ARG A 299 3.04 -7.56 -6.30
C ARG A 299 3.28 -7.19 -4.84
N SER A 300 2.68 -7.92 -3.90
CA SER A 300 2.89 -7.73 -2.46
C SER A 300 4.35 -7.85 -2.03
N PHE A 301 5.25 -8.43 -2.84
CA PHE A 301 6.70 -8.33 -2.65
C PHE A 301 7.24 -6.88 -2.53
N LYS A 302 6.43 -5.86 -2.84
CA LYS A 302 6.73 -4.44 -2.62
C LYS A 302 6.00 -3.77 -1.44
N TRP A 303 5.10 -4.45 -0.75
CA TRP A 303 4.32 -3.80 0.31
C TRP A 303 5.18 -3.42 1.52
N THR A 304 4.72 -2.39 2.22
CA THR A 304 5.10 -2.03 3.58
C THR A 304 3.81 -1.97 4.39
N TYR A 305 3.90 -1.93 5.72
CA TYR A 305 2.69 -1.86 6.55
C TYR A 305 1.86 -0.58 6.33
N TRP A 306 2.48 0.52 5.92
CA TRP A 306 1.79 1.80 5.71
C TRP A 306 1.31 2.03 4.27
N GLY A 307 1.76 1.23 3.30
CA GLY A 307 1.56 1.51 1.87
C GLY A 307 2.63 0.87 0.99
N GLY A 308 2.75 1.27 -0.27
CA GLY A 308 3.69 0.69 -1.23
C GLY A 308 5.06 1.37 -1.24
N ARG A 309 6.12 0.55 -1.29
CA ARG A 309 7.50 1.06 -1.18
C ARG A 309 8.00 1.85 -2.40
N THR A 310 7.33 1.71 -3.56
CA THR A 310 7.67 2.40 -4.82
C THR A 310 6.42 2.91 -5.55
N SER A 311 5.43 3.38 -4.81
CA SER A 311 4.22 4.00 -5.32
C SER A 311 4.04 5.36 -4.65
N ASP A 312 3.23 6.23 -5.26
CA ASP A 312 3.12 7.63 -4.85
C ASP A 312 2.32 7.73 -3.55
N GLY A 313 1.10 7.20 -3.52
CA GLY A 313 0.23 7.20 -2.33
C GLY A 313 -1.23 7.46 -2.70
N PHE A 314 -2.16 7.09 -1.82
CA PHE A 314 -3.60 7.07 -2.13
C PHE A 314 -4.33 8.40 -1.91
N MET A 315 -3.70 9.34 -1.19
CA MET A 315 -4.41 10.45 -0.52
C MET A 315 -5.19 11.34 -1.48
N GLY A 316 -4.59 11.76 -2.60
CA GLY A 316 -5.23 12.66 -3.57
C GLY A 316 -6.55 12.12 -4.12
N GLY A 317 -6.56 10.86 -4.56
CA GLY A 317 -7.76 10.20 -5.09
C GLY A 317 -8.86 10.04 -4.03
N TYR A 318 -8.51 9.57 -2.84
CA TYR A 318 -9.47 9.41 -1.75
C TYR A 318 -9.99 10.76 -1.22
N TYR A 319 -9.22 11.83 -1.33
CA TYR A 319 -9.67 13.18 -1.01
C TYR A 319 -10.68 13.73 -2.03
N LEU A 320 -10.51 13.43 -3.32
CA LEU A 320 -11.53 13.70 -4.34
C LEU A 320 -12.85 12.97 -4.06
N MET A 321 -12.80 11.71 -3.62
CA MET A 321 -13.99 10.96 -3.21
C MET A 321 -14.67 11.56 -1.97
N ALA A 322 -13.89 12.01 -0.99
CA ALA A 322 -14.42 12.70 0.18
C ALA A 322 -15.14 14.00 -0.17
N ALA A 323 -14.58 14.79 -1.10
CA ALA A 323 -15.21 16.00 -1.60
C ALA A 323 -16.54 15.72 -2.33
N ALA A 324 -16.67 14.53 -2.93
CA ALA A 324 -17.88 14.10 -3.59
C ALA A 324 -18.96 13.61 -2.60
N ARG A 325 -18.73 12.45 -1.95
CA ARG A 325 -19.75 11.73 -1.15
C ARG A 325 -19.24 10.86 0.00
N HIS A 326 -17.92 10.67 0.15
CA HIS A 326 -17.32 9.62 1.00
C HIS A 326 -16.47 10.17 2.16
N PRO A 327 -17.07 10.82 3.18
CA PRO A 327 -16.36 11.47 4.28
C PRO A 327 -15.40 10.56 5.07
N GLU A 328 -15.63 9.25 5.11
CA GLU A 328 -14.74 8.25 5.71
C GLU A 328 -13.33 8.21 5.07
N CYS A 329 -13.21 8.63 3.81
CA CYS A 329 -11.93 8.72 3.12
C CYS A 329 -10.98 9.72 3.80
N LEU A 330 -11.51 10.75 4.48
CA LEU A 330 -10.69 11.71 5.23
C LEU A 330 -10.14 11.11 6.53
N GLU A 331 -10.89 10.19 7.15
CA GLU A 331 -10.38 9.42 8.27
C GLU A 331 -9.30 8.43 7.84
N ALA A 332 -9.44 7.82 6.66
CA ALA A 332 -8.43 6.93 6.07
C ALA A 332 -7.10 7.66 5.88
N ILE A 333 -7.15 8.83 5.23
CA ILE A 333 -5.99 9.70 5.02
C ILE A 333 -5.37 10.12 6.36
N ARG A 334 -6.19 10.55 7.35
CA ARG A 334 -5.70 10.94 8.68
C ARG A 334 -4.95 9.83 9.40
N ARG A 335 -5.51 8.61 9.43
CA ARG A 335 -4.88 7.49 10.14
C ARG A 335 -3.59 7.07 9.45
N ASN A 336 -3.57 7.06 8.12
CA ASN A 336 -2.37 6.73 7.38
C ASN A 336 -1.25 7.77 7.55
N ILE A 337 -1.53 9.08 7.50
CA ILE A 337 -0.53 10.14 7.82
C ILE A 337 0.09 9.92 9.21
N ARG A 338 -0.72 9.54 10.20
CA ARG A 338 -0.24 9.22 11.55
C ARG A 338 0.58 7.93 11.60
N LEU A 339 0.36 6.99 10.68
CA LEU A 339 1.16 5.77 10.56
C LEU A 339 2.50 6.06 9.84
N LEU A 340 2.47 6.84 8.76
CA LEU A 340 3.66 7.35 8.06
C LEU A 340 4.57 8.17 8.99
N SER A 341 3.97 9.03 9.82
CA SER A 341 4.71 9.77 10.87
C SER A 341 5.35 8.83 11.90
N LYS A 342 4.67 7.75 12.33
CA LYS A 342 5.29 6.73 13.22
C LYS A 342 6.42 5.94 12.54
N ALA A 343 6.38 5.79 11.22
CA ALA A 343 7.42 5.15 10.42
C ALA A 343 8.53 6.13 9.97
N THR A 344 8.47 7.40 10.39
CA THR A 344 9.46 8.42 10.08
C THR A 344 10.44 8.58 11.23
N HIS A 345 11.75 8.54 10.95
CA HIS A 345 12.79 8.85 11.93
C HIS A 345 13.90 9.69 11.30
N GLY A 346 14.31 10.78 11.97
CA GLY A 346 15.28 11.71 11.39
C GLY A 346 14.78 12.35 10.08
N GLY A 347 13.47 12.55 9.97
CA GLY A 347 12.79 13.11 8.80
C GLY A 347 12.76 12.23 7.54
N LEU A 348 13.17 10.96 7.58
CA LEU A 348 12.99 10.04 6.46
C LEU A 348 11.98 8.93 6.80
N LEU A 349 11.14 8.58 5.83
CA LEU A 349 10.19 7.47 5.90
C LEU A 349 10.90 6.13 5.69
N TYR A 350 10.78 5.22 6.66
CA TYR A 350 11.37 3.88 6.61
C TYR A 350 10.42 2.90 5.91
N GLY A 351 10.97 1.90 5.22
CA GLY A 351 10.22 0.87 4.45
C GLY A 351 9.35 -0.09 5.27
N GLY A 352 9.09 0.21 6.55
CA GLY A 352 8.20 -0.52 7.45
C GLY A 352 8.54 -0.32 8.93
N MET A 353 7.62 -0.72 9.81
CA MET A 353 7.58 -0.26 11.20
C MET A 353 8.77 -0.65 12.08
N HIS A 354 9.46 -1.76 11.77
CA HIS A 354 10.59 -2.25 12.60
C HIS A 354 11.97 -2.00 11.97
N TYR A 355 12.07 -1.35 10.81
CA TYR A 355 13.35 -1.08 10.15
C TYR A 355 14.34 -0.34 11.07
N PHE A 356 13.94 0.81 11.64
CA PHE A 356 14.80 1.61 12.52
C PHE A 356 15.21 0.85 13.79
N ALA A 357 14.26 0.13 14.41
CA ALA A 357 14.54 -0.72 15.56
C ALA A 357 15.46 -1.92 15.22
N SER A 358 15.51 -2.33 13.95
CA SER A 358 16.35 -3.42 13.45
C SER A 358 17.72 -2.95 12.93
N GLY A 359 17.98 -1.64 12.92
CA GLY A 359 19.23 -1.04 12.42
C GLY A 359 19.30 -0.86 10.90
N VAL A 360 18.17 -0.88 10.19
CA VAL A 360 18.12 -0.82 8.71
C VAL A 360 17.82 0.60 8.25
N SER A 361 18.71 1.17 7.41
CA SER A 361 18.58 2.53 6.87
C SER A 361 17.33 2.72 5.99
N PRO A 362 16.74 3.93 5.95
CA PRO A 362 15.60 4.24 5.10
C PRO A 362 16.03 4.45 3.65
N CYS A 363 15.22 3.98 2.70
CA CYS A 363 15.36 4.39 1.31
C CYS A 363 14.62 5.71 1.06
N ILE A 364 15.32 6.70 0.50
CA ILE A 364 14.73 8.03 0.20
C ILE A 364 13.57 7.94 -0.80
N HIS A 365 13.48 6.87 -1.60
CA HIS A 365 12.34 6.59 -2.50
C HIS A 365 10.99 6.65 -1.78
N HIS A 366 10.88 6.04 -0.60
CA HIS A 366 9.63 6.05 0.16
C HIS A 366 9.24 7.47 0.54
N THR A 367 10.23 8.28 0.94
CA THR A 367 10.03 9.66 1.39
C THR A 367 9.55 10.55 0.25
N PHE A 368 10.19 10.53 -0.92
CA PHE A 368 9.78 11.42 -2.01
C PHE A 368 8.50 10.99 -2.73
N GLY A 369 8.26 9.69 -2.89
CA GLY A 369 7.01 9.18 -3.49
C GLY A 369 5.81 9.63 -2.66
N HIS A 370 5.87 9.43 -1.34
CA HIS A 370 4.79 9.84 -0.44
C HIS A 370 4.73 11.35 -0.22
N ALA A 371 5.85 12.08 -0.30
CA ALA A 371 5.84 13.54 -0.29
C ALA A 371 5.05 14.12 -1.49
N LYS A 372 5.19 13.52 -2.68
CA LYS A 372 4.37 13.86 -3.86
C LYS A 372 2.89 13.66 -3.57
N ALA A 373 2.46 12.47 -3.14
CA ALA A 373 1.05 12.23 -2.86
C ALA A 373 0.46 13.10 -1.75
N LEU A 374 1.25 13.47 -0.72
CA LEU A 374 0.84 14.47 0.27
C LEU A 374 0.65 15.86 -0.36
N ALA A 375 1.56 16.30 -1.24
CA ALA A 375 1.42 17.58 -1.93
C ALA A 375 0.23 17.59 -2.91
N SER A 376 0.04 16.55 -3.72
CA SER A 376 -1.14 16.42 -4.62
C SER A 376 -2.47 16.41 -3.87
N PHE A 377 -2.50 15.88 -2.62
CA PHE A 377 -3.65 16.01 -1.71
C PHE A 377 -3.81 17.44 -1.18
N LEU A 378 -2.71 18.08 -0.75
CA LEU A 378 -2.73 19.41 -0.16
C LEU A 378 -3.12 20.51 -1.17
N GLU A 379 -2.86 20.31 -2.47
CA GLU A 379 -3.29 21.21 -3.55
C GLU A 379 -4.80 21.16 -3.86
N LEU A 380 -5.51 20.13 -3.42
CA LEU A 380 -6.96 20.07 -3.62
C LEU A 380 -7.70 21.10 -2.74
N PRO A 381 -8.89 21.60 -3.13
CA PRO A 381 -9.66 22.52 -2.32
C PRO A 381 -10.11 21.89 -0.97
N PRO A 382 -10.10 22.64 0.15
CA PRO A 382 -10.54 22.14 1.45
C PRO A 382 -11.97 21.55 1.46
N VAL A 383 -12.16 20.43 2.15
CA VAL A 383 -13.41 19.68 2.21
C VAL A 383 -14.13 19.94 3.54
N LYS A 384 -15.41 20.31 3.46
CA LYS A 384 -16.23 20.56 4.66
C LYS A 384 -16.72 19.25 5.28
N MET A 385 -16.36 19.00 6.54
CA MET A 385 -16.85 17.86 7.31
C MET A 385 -17.73 18.28 8.48
N THR A 386 -18.75 17.47 8.77
CA THR A 386 -19.64 17.66 9.93
C THR A 386 -19.44 16.63 11.06
N SER A 387 -18.74 15.52 10.80
CA SER A 387 -18.62 14.38 11.71
C SER A 387 -17.33 13.59 11.49
N LEU A 388 -16.88 12.89 12.53
CA LEU A 388 -15.83 11.86 12.44
C LEU A 388 -16.48 10.55 12.01
N GLU A 389 -16.13 10.08 10.81
CA GLU A 389 -16.62 8.79 10.31
C GLU A 389 -15.71 7.62 10.70
N LYS A 390 -16.25 6.41 10.56
CA LYS A 390 -15.54 5.15 10.83
C LYS A 390 -15.01 4.54 9.54
N LEU A 391 -13.87 3.86 9.63
CA LEU A 391 -13.42 2.99 8.54
C LEU A 391 -14.24 1.69 8.52
N PRO A 392 -14.38 1.01 7.37
CA PRO A 392 -15.14 -0.24 7.29
C PRO A 392 -14.66 -1.30 8.29
N ARG A 393 -13.34 -1.45 8.47
CA ARG A 393 -12.74 -2.37 9.46
C ARG A 393 -12.82 -1.88 10.91
N ASP A 394 -13.34 -0.70 11.23
CA ASP A 394 -13.64 -0.37 12.64
C ASP A 394 -14.80 -1.23 13.16
N SER A 395 -15.76 -1.56 12.30
CA SER A 395 -16.99 -2.25 12.67
C SER A 395 -16.79 -3.76 12.80
N VAL A 396 -17.48 -4.37 13.77
CA VAL A 396 -17.60 -5.84 13.91
C VAL A 396 -18.68 -6.32 12.94
N TYR A 397 -18.30 -7.13 11.96
CA TYR A 397 -19.19 -7.59 10.87
C TYR A 397 -19.13 -9.11 10.61
N GLY A 398 -18.38 -9.87 11.41
CA GLY A 398 -18.19 -11.30 11.19
C GLY A 398 -17.21 -11.56 10.05
N VAL A 399 -17.73 -11.85 8.85
CA VAL A 399 -16.94 -12.25 7.66
C VAL A 399 -17.47 -11.56 6.41
N LYS A 400 -16.57 -11.01 5.58
CA LYS A 400 -16.83 -10.61 4.19
C LYS A 400 -16.00 -11.50 3.26
N HIS A 401 -16.54 -11.87 2.10
CA HIS A 401 -15.85 -12.68 1.09
C HIS A 401 -15.80 -11.92 -0.23
N PHE A 402 -14.58 -11.67 -0.72
CA PHE A 402 -14.28 -11.06 -2.01
C PHE A 402 -13.96 -12.20 -2.98
N LYS A 403 -14.85 -12.44 -3.92
CA LYS A 403 -14.84 -13.61 -4.81
C LYS A 403 -13.75 -13.50 -5.88
N ASP A 404 -13.58 -12.32 -6.48
CA ASP A 404 -12.68 -12.09 -7.61
C ASP A 404 -11.19 -12.22 -7.25
N ILE A 405 -10.90 -12.30 -5.95
CA ILE A 405 -9.59 -12.55 -5.35
C ILE A 405 -9.60 -13.67 -4.29
N ARG A 406 -10.68 -14.47 -4.20
CA ARG A 406 -10.87 -15.59 -3.24
C ARG A 406 -10.30 -15.30 -1.84
N THR A 407 -10.70 -14.17 -1.25
CA THR A 407 -10.14 -13.67 0.01
C THR A 407 -11.25 -13.25 0.97
N TRP A 408 -11.07 -13.56 2.24
CA TRP A 408 -12.03 -13.30 3.32
C TRP A 408 -11.45 -12.31 4.31
N LEU A 409 -12.23 -11.28 4.64
CA LEU A 409 -11.94 -10.36 5.73
C LEU A 409 -12.80 -10.73 6.94
N LEU A 410 -12.16 -10.87 8.10
CA LEU A 410 -12.82 -11.13 9.37
C LEU A 410 -12.77 -9.89 10.26
N SER A 411 -13.84 -9.71 11.02
CA SER A 411 -13.95 -8.71 12.09
C SER A 411 -14.85 -9.24 13.21
N GLN A 412 -14.23 -9.65 14.33
CA GLN A 412 -14.86 -10.23 15.51
C GLN A 412 -14.28 -9.61 16.78
N GLY A 413 -15.12 -8.98 17.62
CA GLY A 413 -14.64 -8.24 18.80
C GLY A 413 -13.53 -7.23 18.44
N ASP A 414 -12.40 -7.32 19.14
CA ASP A 414 -11.19 -6.51 18.88
C ASP A 414 -10.27 -7.09 17.79
N TRP A 415 -10.58 -8.27 17.22
CA TRP A 415 -9.76 -8.98 16.24
C TRP A 415 -10.13 -8.64 14.79
N ARG A 416 -9.12 -8.42 13.96
CA ARG A 416 -9.23 -8.32 12.49
C ARG A 416 -8.30 -9.35 11.89
N ALA A 417 -8.78 -10.11 10.92
CA ALA A 417 -7.96 -11.08 10.21
C ALA A 417 -8.28 -11.07 8.71
N THR A 418 -7.32 -11.52 7.93
CA THR A 418 -7.45 -11.69 6.49
C THR A 418 -6.98 -13.09 6.15
N PHE A 419 -7.85 -13.82 5.48
CA PHE A 419 -7.65 -15.20 5.10
C PHE A 419 -7.72 -15.26 3.57
N THR A 420 -6.69 -15.81 2.91
CA THR A 420 -6.60 -15.75 1.45
C THR A 420 -6.43 -17.14 0.83
N GLY A 421 -7.18 -17.35 -0.26
CA GLY A 421 -7.04 -18.45 -1.21
C GLY A 421 -6.74 -17.94 -2.63
N TYR A 422 -6.16 -16.74 -2.72
CA TYR A 422 -5.87 -16.03 -3.96
C TYR A 422 -4.76 -16.73 -4.75
N ASP A 423 -5.00 -17.12 -5.99
CA ASP A 423 -4.13 -18.02 -6.77
C ASP A 423 -3.55 -17.40 -8.06
N ALA A 424 -3.63 -16.07 -8.22
CA ALA A 424 -3.11 -15.40 -9.41
C ALA A 424 -1.63 -15.02 -9.24
N GLU A 425 -0.74 -15.77 -9.88
CA GLU A 425 0.71 -15.54 -9.83
C GLU A 425 1.17 -14.27 -10.58
N TYR A 426 2.28 -13.69 -10.13
CA TYR A 426 3.03 -12.69 -10.90
C TYR A 426 4.01 -13.36 -11.88
N LYS A 427 4.82 -12.55 -12.58
CA LYS A 427 5.91 -13.01 -13.48
C LYS A 427 6.98 -13.83 -12.74
N VAL A 428 7.05 -13.71 -11.42
CA VAL A 428 7.89 -14.52 -10.53
C VAL A 428 6.97 -15.17 -9.50
N LYS A 429 7.22 -16.45 -9.20
CA LYS A 429 6.43 -17.26 -8.26
C LYS A 429 6.78 -16.98 -6.79
N GLY A 430 5.87 -17.33 -5.88
CA GLY A 430 6.06 -17.21 -4.43
C GLY A 430 6.09 -15.76 -3.91
N THR A 431 5.43 -14.82 -4.60
CA THR A 431 5.37 -13.40 -4.18
C THR A 431 4.43 -13.16 -3.01
N HIS A 432 3.43 -14.02 -2.81
CA HIS A 432 2.37 -13.92 -1.81
C HIS A 432 1.83 -15.32 -1.47
N PRO A 433 1.13 -15.51 -0.34
CA PRO A 433 0.52 -16.79 0.01
C PRO A 433 -0.77 -17.06 -0.78
N MET A 434 -0.99 -18.32 -1.17
CA MET A 434 -2.06 -18.72 -2.09
C MET A 434 -2.89 -19.92 -1.56
N GLY A 435 -2.27 -20.97 -1.02
CA GLY A 435 -2.99 -22.17 -0.57
C GLY A 435 -3.60 -22.08 0.84
N GLY A 436 -4.60 -21.22 1.00
CA GLY A 436 -5.45 -21.15 2.19
C GLY A 436 -4.70 -20.70 3.45
N ALA A 437 -4.31 -19.43 3.51
CA ALA A 437 -3.46 -18.88 4.55
C ALA A 437 -4.11 -17.75 5.35
N LEU A 438 -3.83 -17.72 6.67
CA LEU A 438 -4.04 -16.55 7.52
C LEU A 438 -2.97 -15.50 7.19
N SER A 439 -3.22 -14.66 6.18
CA SER A 439 -2.25 -13.70 5.65
C SER A 439 -2.08 -12.46 6.54
N LEU A 440 -3.10 -12.10 7.33
CA LEU A 440 -2.99 -11.04 8.33
C LEU A 440 -3.78 -11.40 9.60
N LEU A 441 -3.20 -11.12 10.77
CA LEU A 441 -3.90 -11.10 12.05
C LEU A 441 -3.53 -9.83 12.82
N TRP A 442 -4.53 -9.11 13.31
CA TRP A 442 -4.39 -7.82 13.98
C TRP A 442 -5.38 -7.72 15.15
N HIS A 443 -5.00 -7.03 16.22
CA HIS A 443 -5.84 -6.83 17.41
C HIS A 443 -5.83 -5.36 17.85
N ALA A 444 -6.99 -4.82 18.26
CA ALA A 444 -7.20 -3.40 18.58
C ALA A 444 -6.19 -2.78 19.56
N GLN A 445 -5.62 -3.60 20.42
CA GLN A 445 -4.63 -3.18 21.42
C GLN A 445 -3.21 -3.68 21.14
N ALA A 446 -3.04 -4.76 20.38
CA ALA A 446 -1.73 -5.32 20.04
C ALA A 446 -1.10 -4.69 18.80
N GLY A 447 -1.94 -4.20 17.88
CA GLY A 447 -1.55 -3.96 16.49
C GLY A 447 -1.44 -5.27 15.71
N PRO A 448 -0.59 -5.33 14.67
CA PRO A 448 -0.41 -6.53 13.86
C PRO A 448 0.36 -7.62 14.62
N ILE A 449 -0.12 -8.84 14.49
CA ILE A 449 0.40 -10.07 15.11
C ILE A 449 1.01 -10.98 14.05
N PHE A 450 0.31 -11.13 12.92
CA PHE A 450 0.82 -11.77 11.70
C PHE A 450 0.61 -10.83 10.51
N ALA A 451 1.56 -10.81 9.59
CA ALA A 451 1.45 -10.13 8.30
C ALA A 451 2.28 -10.90 7.28
N ALA A 452 1.65 -11.24 6.16
CA ALA A 452 2.25 -12.08 5.14
C ALA A 452 3.46 -11.43 4.48
N THR A 453 4.29 -12.27 3.89
CA THR A 453 5.45 -11.84 3.11
C THR A 453 5.48 -12.63 1.82
N MET A 454 6.49 -12.40 0.99
CA MET A 454 6.88 -13.39 -0.02
C MET A 454 7.05 -14.76 0.64
N ASN A 455 6.54 -15.83 0.03
CA ASN A 455 6.72 -17.21 0.50
C ASN A 455 8.22 -17.56 0.49
N GLN A 456 8.93 -17.11 -0.56
CA GLN A 456 10.38 -17.09 -0.63
C GLN A 456 10.87 -15.67 -0.96
N TYR A 457 11.45 -14.97 0.02
CA TYR A 457 12.00 -13.64 -0.20
C TYR A 457 13.12 -13.67 -1.25
N LYS A 458 12.99 -12.81 -2.27
CA LYS A 458 13.99 -12.57 -3.32
C LYS A 458 13.92 -11.10 -3.76
N LEU A 459 15.06 -10.52 -4.15
CA LEU A 459 15.12 -9.20 -4.76
C LEU A 459 14.68 -9.25 -6.24
N ILE A 460 13.35 -9.39 -6.47
CA ILE A 460 12.74 -9.49 -7.82
C ILE A 460 13.02 -8.23 -8.65
N GLU A 461 12.78 -7.06 -8.05
CA GLU A 461 13.12 -5.76 -8.62
C GLU A 461 14.15 -5.10 -7.68
N ALA A 462 15.38 -5.63 -7.61
CA ALA A 462 16.42 -5.17 -6.68
C ALA A 462 16.59 -3.63 -6.56
N PRO A 463 16.50 -2.81 -7.64
CA PRO A 463 16.58 -1.35 -7.53
C PRO A 463 15.41 -0.72 -6.74
N ASN A 464 14.26 -1.39 -6.73
CA ASN A 464 12.98 -1.00 -6.14
C ASN A 464 12.69 -1.76 -4.82
N MET A 465 13.69 -2.45 -4.27
CA MET A 465 13.61 -3.22 -3.04
C MET A 465 14.81 -2.85 -2.14
N GLN A 466 14.78 -3.27 -0.87
CA GLN A 466 15.90 -3.10 0.05
C GLN A 466 16.38 -4.47 0.49
N ASP A 467 17.69 -4.68 0.42
CA ASP A 467 18.35 -5.93 0.81
C ASP A 467 18.23 -6.18 2.32
N ASN A 468 18.35 -7.45 2.73
CA ASN A 468 18.37 -7.84 4.14
C ASN A 468 19.79 -8.09 4.62
N VAL A 469 20.29 -7.20 5.47
CA VAL A 469 21.64 -7.33 6.09
C VAL A 469 21.68 -8.33 7.26
N ARG A 470 20.56 -8.95 7.62
CA ARG A 470 20.46 -9.93 8.71
C ARG A 470 20.85 -11.34 8.27
N LYS A 471 21.39 -12.13 9.20
CA LYS A 471 21.87 -13.49 8.91
C LYS A 471 20.73 -14.46 8.65
N TYR A 472 19.59 -14.25 9.30
CA TYR A 472 18.44 -15.15 9.24
C TYR A 472 17.24 -14.46 8.59
N LEU A 473 16.61 -15.18 7.66
CA LEU A 473 15.50 -14.70 6.85
C LEU A 473 14.49 -15.84 6.66
N MET A 474 13.21 -15.54 6.84
CA MET A 474 12.10 -16.47 6.67
C MET A 474 10.87 -15.67 6.20
N GLY A 475 9.92 -16.35 5.56
CA GLY A 475 8.59 -15.79 5.32
C GLY A 475 7.82 -15.57 6.63
N GLY A 476 7.13 -14.42 6.73
CA GLY A 476 6.37 -13.98 7.90
C GLY A 476 4.92 -14.51 7.96
N THR A 477 4.48 -15.25 6.94
CA THR A 477 3.14 -15.87 6.90
C THR A 477 3.10 -17.16 7.74
N PRO A 478 2.10 -17.33 8.63
CA PRO A 478 1.77 -18.62 9.25
C PRO A 478 1.51 -19.72 8.21
N ARG A 479 2.09 -20.89 8.39
CA ARG A 479 2.05 -21.99 7.39
C ARG A 479 2.39 -23.35 7.98
N VAL A 480 1.97 -24.43 7.32
CA VAL A 480 2.59 -25.74 7.51
C VAL A 480 3.73 -25.89 6.50
N GLU A 481 4.86 -26.39 6.98
CA GLU A 481 6.10 -26.52 6.20
C GLU A 481 6.77 -27.87 6.45
N LEU A 482 7.36 -28.42 5.39
CA LEU A 482 8.26 -29.57 5.38
C LEU A 482 9.53 -29.16 4.63
N THR A 483 10.70 -29.36 5.23
CA THR A 483 11.98 -29.16 4.52
C THR A 483 12.64 -30.50 4.22
N GLN A 484 12.90 -30.79 2.93
CA GLN A 484 13.63 -31.98 2.49
C GLN A 484 14.71 -31.58 1.47
N ASP A 485 15.94 -32.08 1.64
CA ASP A 485 17.09 -31.82 0.76
C ASP A 485 17.37 -30.32 0.47
N GLY A 486 17.01 -29.44 1.41
CA GLY A 486 17.13 -27.97 1.26
C GLY A 486 15.98 -27.30 0.49
N VAL A 487 14.98 -28.05 0.03
CA VAL A 487 13.73 -27.54 -0.55
C VAL A 487 12.67 -27.45 0.54
N ALA A 488 12.02 -26.30 0.63
CA ALA A 488 10.83 -26.11 1.48
C ALA A 488 9.57 -26.40 0.67
N TYR A 489 8.69 -27.21 1.25
CA TYR A 489 7.37 -27.55 0.73
C TYR A 489 6.32 -27.01 1.70
N SER A 490 5.36 -26.23 1.20
CA SER A 490 4.43 -25.48 2.05
C SER A 490 3.04 -25.41 1.45
N ASN A 491 2.02 -25.30 2.32
CA ASN A 491 0.67 -24.99 1.89
C ASN A 491 0.57 -23.59 1.24
N LEU A 492 1.48 -22.65 1.55
CA LEU A 492 1.40 -21.29 1.00
C LEU A 492 1.52 -21.23 -0.52
N ASP A 493 2.18 -22.21 -1.13
CA ASP A 493 2.43 -22.24 -2.57
C ASP A 493 1.38 -23.05 -3.34
N ASP A 494 0.51 -23.82 -2.68
CA ASP A 494 -0.47 -24.69 -3.34
C ASP A 494 -1.60 -23.92 -4.06
N LEU A 495 -1.68 -24.06 -5.39
CA LEU A 495 -2.75 -23.47 -6.21
C LEU A 495 -4.04 -24.32 -6.22
N ASN A 496 -4.00 -25.57 -5.73
CA ASN A 496 -5.09 -26.53 -5.73
C ASN A 496 -5.62 -26.84 -4.32
N THR A 497 -5.69 -25.81 -3.48
CA THR A 497 -6.24 -25.90 -2.12
C THR A 497 -7.77 -25.73 -2.11
N ASP A 498 -8.47 -26.62 -1.40
CA ASP A 498 -9.88 -26.48 -1.04
C ASP A 498 -10.03 -25.71 0.28
N ILE A 499 -11.01 -24.81 0.34
CA ILE A 499 -11.25 -23.90 1.46
C ILE A 499 -12.75 -23.85 1.73
N THR A 500 -13.17 -24.35 2.90
CA THR A 500 -14.56 -24.26 3.36
C THR A 500 -14.65 -23.34 4.57
N CYS A 501 -15.60 -22.41 4.54
CA CYS A 501 -15.84 -21.43 5.61
C CYS A 501 -17.19 -21.72 6.27
N PHE A 502 -17.18 -21.95 7.58
CA PHE A 502 -18.35 -22.16 8.42
C PHE A 502 -18.55 -20.95 9.33
N ILE A 503 -19.79 -20.48 9.46
CA ILE A 503 -20.16 -19.33 10.29
C ILE A 503 -21.37 -19.72 11.13
N GLU A 504 -21.21 -19.78 12.45
CA GLU A 504 -22.26 -20.17 13.39
C GLU A 504 -22.15 -19.31 14.65
N ASN A 505 -23.24 -18.65 15.10
CA ASN A 505 -23.35 -18.02 16.41
C ASN A 505 -22.16 -17.13 16.87
N GLY A 506 -21.58 -16.34 15.96
CA GLY A 506 -20.43 -15.46 16.25
C GLY A 506 -19.05 -16.13 16.17
N PHE A 507 -19.00 -17.43 15.91
CA PHE A 507 -17.81 -18.21 15.61
C PHE A 507 -17.62 -18.33 14.10
N CYS A 508 -16.37 -18.25 13.63
CA CYS A 508 -16.01 -18.53 12.23
C CYS A 508 -14.91 -19.58 12.18
N ARG A 509 -15.06 -20.58 11.30
CA ARG A 509 -14.04 -21.60 11.08
C ARG A 509 -13.75 -21.79 9.60
N PHE A 510 -12.47 -21.77 9.25
CA PHE A 510 -11.96 -22.22 7.95
C PHE A 510 -11.40 -23.62 8.10
N ASN A 511 -11.81 -24.55 7.23
CA ASN A 511 -11.14 -25.83 7.04
C ASN A 511 -10.44 -25.77 5.68
N VAL A 512 -9.15 -26.09 5.68
CA VAL A 512 -8.26 -26.00 4.52
C VAL A 512 -7.72 -27.38 4.21
N ASN A 513 -7.99 -27.89 3.00
CA ASN A 513 -7.39 -29.11 2.49
C ASN A 513 -6.37 -28.72 1.41
N SER A 514 -5.08 -28.89 1.71
CA SER A 514 -3.97 -28.37 0.91
C SER A 514 -2.87 -29.42 0.76
N HIS A 515 -1.92 -29.14 -0.13
CA HIS A 515 -0.76 -29.98 -0.42
C HIS A 515 0.51 -29.23 -0.02
N LEU A 516 1.48 -29.91 0.60
CA LEU A 516 2.82 -29.30 0.78
C LEU A 516 3.59 -29.41 -0.54
N VAL A 517 3.63 -28.32 -1.30
CA VAL A 517 4.35 -28.21 -2.59
C VAL A 517 5.44 -27.15 -2.52
N ASP A 518 6.42 -27.22 -3.43
CA ASP A 518 7.36 -26.13 -3.65
C ASP A 518 6.74 -25.01 -4.50
N ILE A 519 7.48 -23.90 -4.66
CA ILE A 519 7.07 -22.78 -5.52
C ILE A 519 6.78 -23.18 -6.99
N ASN A 520 7.18 -24.37 -7.45
CA ASN A 520 6.97 -24.87 -8.81
C ASN A 520 5.80 -25.87 -8.90
N GLN A 521 5.00 -26.03 -7.83
CA GLN A 521 3.93 -27.02 -7.70
C GLN A 521 4.44 -28.47 -7.68
N GLN A 522 5.66 -28.71 -7.20
CA GLN A 522 6.23 -30.05 -7.06
C GLN A 522 6.07 -30.56 -5.63
N SER A 523 5.60 -31.81 -5.50
CA SER A 523 5.53 -32.52 -4.23
C SER A 523 6.92 -33.01 -3.75
N PRO A 524 7.07 -33.36 -2.46
CA PRO A 524 8.27 -34.02 -1.95
C PRO A 524 8.61 -35.31 -2.71
N LYS A 525 9.90 -35.69 -2.73
CA LYS A 525 10.39 -36.90 -3.43
C LYS A 525 9.76 -38.20 -2.93
N GLN A 526 9.20 -38.19 -1.72
CA GLN A 526 8.54 -39.35 -1.10
C GLN A 526 7.08 -39.51 -1.56
N GLY A 527 6.52 -38.52 -2.25
CA GLY A 527 5.13 -38.48 -2.68
C GLY A 527 4.42 -37.20 -2.26
N GLU A 528 3.14 -37.13 -2.62
CA GLU A 528 2.22 -36.08 -2.20
C GLU A 528 2.01 -36.07 -0.68
N VAL A 529 2.00 -34.88 -0.07
CA VAL A 529 1.77 -34.69 1.37
C VAL A 529 0.57 -33.79 1.55
N LEU A 530 -0.58 -34.41 1.83
CA LEU A 530 -1.82 -33.74 2.19
C LEU A 530 -1.72 -33.15 3.60
N VAL A 531 -2.27 -31.95 3.79
CA VAL A 531 -2.42 -31.31 5.09
C VAL A 531 -3.84 -30.77 5.26
N GLU A 532 -4.42 -31.02 6.44
CA GLU A 532 -5.69 -30.44 6.87
C GLU A 532 -5.41 -29.40 7.96
N VAL A 533 -5.65 -28.11 7.65
CA VAL A 533 -5.48 -27.01 8.60
C VAL A 533 -6.84 -26.40 8.92
N ASN A 534 -7.15 -26.29 10.20
CA ASN A 534 -8.36 -25.67 10.69
C ASN A 534 -7.99 -24.36 11.42
N TYR A 535 -8.63 -23.26 11.06
CA TYR A 535 -8.50 -21.96 11.71
C TYR A 535 -9.86 -21.58 12.30
N ALA A 536 -9.91 -21.28 13.59
CA ALA A 536 -11.14 -20.95 14.29
C ALA A 536 -11.00 -19.59 14.99
N PHE A 537 -11.98 -18.71 14.80
CA PHE A 537 -11.99 -17.34 15.28
C PHE A 537 -13.19 -17.12 16.20
N SER A 538 -12.94 -16.44 17.32
CA SER A 538 -13.95 -15.89 18.22
C SER A 538 -13.49 -14.54 18.79
N GLU A 539 -14.34 -13.88 19.57
CA GLU A 539 -13.96 -12.64 20.28
C GLU A 539 -12.80 -12.84 21.27
N GLN A 540 -12.61 -14.06 21.78
CA GLN A 540 -11.57 -14.40 22.75
C GLN A 540 -10.19 -14.59 22.10
N GLY A 541 -10.13 -14.92 20.80
CA GLY A 541 -8.87 -15.23 20.14
C GLY A 541 -9.00 -16.09 18.88
N VAL A 542 -7.87 -16.67 18.49
CA VAL A 542 -7.73 -17.53 17.31
C VAL A 542 -7.15 -18.89 17.71
N SER A 543 -7.80 -19.96 17.31
CA SER A 543 -7.26 -21.32 17.41
C SER A 543 -6.79 -21.80 16.04
N ILE A 544 -5.64 -22.47 15.99
CA ILE A 544 -5.13 -23.12 14.78
C ILE A 544 -4.83 -24.58 15.13
N SER A 545 -5.40 -25.52 14.37
CA SER A 545 -5.06 -26.93 14.48
C SER A 545 -4.67 -27.54 13.15
N VAL A 546 -3.66 -28.41 13.18
CA VAL A 546 -3.21 -29.20 12.03
C VAL A 546 -3.49 -30.66 12.35
N GLU A 547 -4.35 -31.27 11.54
CA GLU A 547 -4.66 -32.70 11.63
C GLU A 547 -3.77 -33.48 10.65
N ARG A 548 -3.45 -34.74 10.99
CA ARG A 548 -2.64 -35.65 10.16
C ARG A 548 -1.25 -35.09 9.78
N CYS A 549 -0.64 -34.28 10.64
CA CYS A 549 0.66 -33.67 10.38
C CYS A 549 1.73 -34.76 10.19
N ASN A 550 2.47 -34.74 9.08
CA ASN A 550 3.59 -35.67 8.86
C ASN A 550 4.66 -35.45 9.95
N ASP A 551 5.37 -36.49 10.40
CA ASP A 551 6.39 -36.39 11.45
C ASP A 551 7.56 -35.45 11.08
N SER A 552 7.74 -35.19 9.78
CA SER A 552 8.74 -34.25 9.25
C SER A 552 8.19 -32.83 9.00
N ALA A 553 6.88 -32.62 9.16
CA ALA A 553 6.21 -31.34 8.96
C ALA A 553 5.93 -30.63 10.30
N TYR A 554 5.84 -29.31 10.26
CA TYR A 554 5.58 -28.48 11.44
C TYR A 554 4.78 -27.22 11.07
N LEU A 555 4.04 -26.68 12.03
CA LEU A 555 3.37 -25.38 11.90
C LEU A 555 4.37 -24.26 12.24
N VAL A 556 4.59 -23.34 11.32
CA VAL A 556 5.39 -22.13 11.54
C VAL A 556 4.47 -20.98 11.90
N LEU A 557 4.77 -20.27 12.99
CA LEU A 557 4.08 -19.06 13.42
C LEU A 557 5.10 -17.92 13.57
N PRO A 558 5.35 -17.13 12.51
CA PRO A 558 6.22 -15.96 12.59
C PRO A 558 5.48 -14.82 13.28
N VAL A 559 5.64 -14.68 14.59
CA VAL A 559 4.90 -13.68 15.38
C VAL A 559 5.61 -12.35 15.29
N ILE A 560 4.91 -11.28 14.87
CA ILE A 560 5.48 -9.93 14.81
C ILE A 560 5.89 -9.48 16.21
N ALA A 561 7.17 -9.18 16.39
CA ALA A 561 7.72 -8.64 17.63
C ALA A 561 8.86 -7.68 17.35
N SER A 562 8.80 -6.47 17.92
CA SER A 562 9.92 -5.53 17.82
C SER A 562 11.12 -6.06 18.62
N PRO A 563 12.38 -5.77 18.22
CA PRO A 563 13.55 -6.00 19.07
C PRO A 563 13.45 -5.32 20.46
N LYS A 564 12.56 -4.32 20.60
CA LYS A 564 12.26 -3.61 21.85
C LYS A 564 11.21 -4.29 22.74
N GLU A 565 10.46 -5.26 22.24
CA GLU A 565 9.41 -5.95 23.01
C GLU A 565 10.01 -7.08 23.85
N GLU A 566 9.40 -7.38 25.01
CA GLU A 566 9.83 -8.52 25.83
C GLU A 566 9.15 -9.79 25.32
N VAL A 567 9.92 -10.87 25.14
CA VAL A 567 9.46 -12.16 24.63
C VAL A 567 9.91 -13.25 25.60
N ARG A 568 8.97 -14.12 26.01
CA ARG A 568 9.24 -15.29 26.86
C ARG A 568 8.69 -16.53 26.17
N ILE A 569 9.47 -17.59 26.11
CA ILE A 569 9.11 -18.81 25.38
C ILE A 569 9.45 -20.02 26.26
N SER A 570 8.50 -20.96 26.28
CA SER A 570 8.61 -22.29 26.87
C SER A 570 8.11 -23.31 25.83
N THR A 571 8.22 -24.61 26.13
CA THR A 571 7.74 -25.67 25.22
C THR A 571 6.22 -25.72 25.04
N ARG A 572 5.44 -25.01 25.87
CA ARG A 572 3.96 -25.02 25.83
C ARG A 572 3.31 -23.64 25.73
N GLU A 573 4.08 -22.57 25.94
CA GLU A 573 3.58 -21.20 25.88
C GLU A 573 4.67 -20.24 25.39
N ALA A 574 4.30 -19.34 24.48
CA ALA A 574 5.05 -18.12 24.19
C ALA A 574 4.21 -16.89 24.57
N SER A 575 4.84 -15.89 25.18
CA SER A 575 4.22 -14.60 25.49
C SER A 575 5.06 -13.42 25.00
N ILE A 576 4.38 -12.40 24.48
CA ILE A 576 4.99 -11.19 23.93
C ILE A 576 4.34 -9.96 24.56
N LYS A 577 5.13 -9.16 25.27
CA LYS A 577 4.68 -7.93 25.90
C LYS A 577 4.52 -6.83 24.85
N LYS A 578 3.26 -6.48 24.56
CA LYS A 578 2.86 -5.40 23.66
C LYS A 578 2.64 -4.11 24.46
N ASN A 579 2.48 -2.99 23.75
CA ASN A 579 2.30 -1.66 24.36
C ASN A 579 1.10 -1.54 25.32
N LYS A 580 0.06 -2.36 25.14
CA LYS A 580 -1.22 -2.28 25.88
C LYS A 580 -1.64 -3.58 26.57
N GLY A 581 -0.77 -4.60 26.62
CA GLY A 581 -1.12 -5.92 27.13
C GLY A 581 -0.10 -6.98 26.73
N ILE A 582 -0.45 -8.25 26.90
CA ILE A 582 0.38 -9.40 26.59
C ILE A 582 -0.36 -10.28 25.57
N LEU A 583 0.31 -10.54 24.45
CA LEU A 583 -0.10 -11.57 23.50
C LEU A 583 0.39 -12.92 24.03
N TYR A 584 -0.51 -13.90 24.13
CA TYR A 584 -0.19 -15.28 24.49
C TYR A 584 -0.43 -16.20 23.30
N ILE A 585 0.43 -17.21 23.18
CA ILE A 585 0.29 -18.35 22.26
C ILE A 585 0.52 -19.60 23.10
N THR A 586 -0.56 -20.33 23.40
CA THR A 586 -0.50 -21.60 24.13
C THR A 586 -0.56 -22.78 23.16
N CYS A 587 0.15 -23.85 23.48
CA CYS A 587 0.24 -25.07 22.68
C CYS A 587 -0.32 -26.26 23.47
N GLU A 588 -1.52 -26.68 23.06
CA GLU A 588 -2.28 -27.76 23.69
C GLU A 588 -1.90 -29.14 23.13
N ALA A 589 -1.49 -29.20 21.86
CA ALA A 589 -0.91 -30.39 21.24
C ALA A 589 0.28 -30.00 20.35
N GLY A 590 1.38 -30.75 20.47
CA GLY A 590 2.69 -30.39 19.93
C GLY A 590 3.58 -29.70 20.96
N TYR A 591 4.74 -29.22 20.55
CA TYR A 591 5.63 -28.41 21.39
C TYR A 591 6.23 -27.25 20.62
N ILE A 592 6.42 -26.12 21.33
CA ILE A 592 7.00 -24.90 20.79
C ILE A 592 8.52 -25.00 20.80
N ASP A 593 9.10 -24.68 19.65
CA ASP A 593 10.51 -24.44 19.39
C ASP A 593 10.68 -23.08 18.67
N VAL A 594 11.90 -22.57 18.57
CA VAL A 594 12.21 -21.31 17.85
C VAL A 594 13.20 -21.60 16.74
N ALA A 595 12.87 -21.19 15.51
CA ALA A 595 13.81 -21.28 14.41
C ALA A 595 15.02 -20.34 14.62
N PRO A 596 16.15 -20.56 13.91
CA PRO A 596 17.33 -19.71 14.05
C PRO A 596 17.04 -18.21 13.83
N THR A 597 17.61 -17.38 14.71
CA THR A 597 17.39 -15.93 14.80
C THR A 597 18.71 -15.18 14.98
N ASP A 598 18.72 -13.88 14.70
CA ASP A 598 19.87 -13.01 14.98
C ASP A 598 20.05 -12.79 16.49
N SER A 599 21.09 -12.05 16.88
CA SER A 599 21.49 -11.88 18.30
C SER A 599 20.46 -11.21 19.21
N ASP A 600 19.45 -10.53 18.64
CA ASP A 600 18.31 -9.99 19.39
C ASP A 600 17.15 -10.98 19.56
N GLY A 601 17.27 -12.22 19.06
CA GLY A 601 16.23 -13.25 19.13
C GLY A 601 15.12 -13.09 18.09
N ARG A 602 15.34 -12.28 17.04
CA ARG A 602 14.38 -12.05 15.95
C ARG A 602 15.02 -12.36 14.60
N ILE A 603 14.16 -12.60 13.62
CA ILE A 603 14.47 -12.38 12.21
C ILE A 603 13.88 -11.04 11.77
N PHE A 604 14.37 -10.47 10.67
CA PHE A 604 13.78 -9.30 10.03
C PHE A 604 13.42 -9.62 8.58
N ASN A 605 12.21 -9.24 8.14
CA ASN A 605 11.82 -9.32 6.74
C ASN A 605 11.54 -7.90 6.22
N PRO A 606 12.26 -7.42 5.18
CA PRO A 606 12.03 -6.11 4.57
C PRO A 606 10.61 -5.90 4.02
N VAL A 607 9.81 -6.96 3.88
CA VAL A 607 8.47 -6.98 3.30
C VAL A 607 7.54 -7.64 4.34
N PRO A 608 6.59 -6.93 5.00
CA PRO A 608 6.30 -5.49 4.98
C PRO A 608 7.16 -4.64 5.93
N GLY A 609 8.32 -5.15 6.38
CA GLY A 609 9.24 -4.41 7.25
C GLY A 609 9.04 -4.64 8.74
N PHE A 610 8.67 -5.85 9.12
CA PHE A 610 8.59 -6.30 10.51
C PHE A 610 9.76 -7.20 10.90
N SER A 611 10.00 -7.24 12.20
CA SER A 611 10.81 -8.27 12.85
C SER A 611 9.88 -9.30 13.48
N PHE A 612 10.27 -10.57 13.46
CA PHE A 612 9.45 -11.69 13.88
C PHE A 612 10.19 -12.61 14.84
N VAL A 613 9.44 -13.25 15.74
CA VAL A 613 9.85 -14.44 16.48
C VAL A 613 9.34 -15.65 15.68
N PRO A 614 10.23 -16.43 15.03
CA PRO A 614 9.83 -17.54 14.16
C PRO A 614 9.58 -18.80 14.98
N LEU A 615 8.39 -18.90 15.60
CA LEU A 615 8.00 -20.08 16.35
C LEU A 615 7.76 -21.27 15.40
N ARG A 616 8.18 -22.46 15.81
CA ARG A 616 7.85 -23.73 15.18
C ARG A 616 7.07 -24.57 16.18
N ILE A 617 5.93 -25.10 15.77
CA ILE A 617 5.14 -26.04 16.56
C ILE A 617 5.30 -27.41 15.92
N ILE A 618 5.99 -28.30 16.64
CA ILE A 618 6.33 -29.63 16.15
C ILE A 618 5.30 -30.60 16.74
N PRO A 619 4.68 -31.50 15.95
CA PRO A 619 3.67 -32.42 16.45
C PRO A 619 4.23 -33.38 17.50
N GLU A 620 3.39 -33.80 18.43
CA GLU A 620 3.72 -34.94 19.29
C GLU A 620 3.67 -36.24 18.49
N SER A 621 4.57 -37.19 18.80
CA SER A 621 4.65 -38.49 18.13
C SER A 621 3.40 -39.35 18.30
N ILE A 622 2.55 -39.03 19.27
CA ILE A 622 1.24 -39.63 19.50
C ILE A 622 0.17 -38.69 18.93
N GLY A 623 -0.66 -39.19 18.02
CA GLY A 623 -1.79 -38.45 17.44
C GLY A 623 -1.44 -37.54 16.26
N LYS A 624 -0.17 -37.18 16.04
CA LYS A 624 0.29 -36.40 14.85
C LYS A 624 -0.49 -35.10 14.65
N LYS A 625 -0.84 -34.45 15.75
CA LYS A 625 -1.71 -33.28 15.81
C LYS A 625 -0.96 -32.09 16.38
N ILE A 626 -1.24 -30.92 15.83
CA ILE A 626 -0.88 -29.62 16.39
C ILE A 626 -2.17 -28.91 16.80
N GLN A 627 -2.18 -28.28 17.96
CA GLN A 627 -3.27 -27.40 18.40
C GLN A 627 -2.68 -26.25 19.22
N ILE A 628 -2.92 -25.02 18.78
CA ILE A 628 -2.47 -23.79 19.44
C ILE A 628 -3.61 -22.78 19.54
N ASN A 629 -3.60 -21.97 20.60
CA ASN A 629 -4.53 -20.87 20.81
C ASN A 629 -3.78 -19.56 21.00
N ILE A 630 -4.30 -18.49 20.40
CA ILE A 630 -3.74 -17.14 20.40
C ILE A 630 -4.76 -16.20 21.03
N TYR A 631 -4.39 -15.51 22.09
CA TYR A 631 -5.27 -14.57 22.79
C TYR A 631 -4.48 -13.37 23.35
N PHE A 632 -5.18 -12.31 23.72
CA PHE A 632 -4.60 -11.07 24.22
C PHE A 632 -5.21 -10.69 25.57
N CYS A 633 -4.39 -10.20 26.50
CA CYS A 633 -4.79 -9.81 27.87
C CYS A 633 -4.17 -8.48 28.29
#